data_AF-A0A355GBJ4-F1
#
_entry.id   AF-A0A355GBJ4-F1
#
_cell.length_a   1.000
_cell.length_b   1.000
_cell.length_c   1.000
_cell.angle_alpha   90.00
_cell.angle_beta   90.00
_cell.angle_gamma   90.00
#
_symmetry.space_group_name_H-M   'P 1'
#
loop_
_entity.id
_entity.type
_entity.pdbx_description
1 polymer ?
#
loop_
_entity_poly.entity_id
_entity_poly.type
_entity_poly.pdbx_seq_one_letter_code
_entity_poly.pdbx_strand_id
1 'polypeptide(L)'
;MTLRSVFFCLLIFTPGFLFAAQQPQPNIVVILADDFGVGDIQAHYPDNKIRTPCLDQLVKEGMSFTDAHSGSAVCSPTRYGLLTGRYSWRTRLQEWVIAAYEPPLIFDDRPTLPALLKPRGYQTACIGKWHLGWNWPGPQTSQ
;
A
#
# COMPACT_ATOMS: atom_id res chain seq x y z
N MET A 1 -42.83 -39.33 59.04
CA MET A 1 -41.40 -39.05 58.77
C MET A 1 -41.26 -38.87 57.25
N THR A 2 -41.43 -37.64 56.75
CA THR A 2 -41.47 -37.33 55.32
C THR A 2 -40.37 -36.32 55.01
N LEU A 3 -39.28 -36.80 54.41
CA LEU A 3 -38.11 -36.01 54.08
C LEU A 3 -38.34 -35.30 52.73
N ARG A 4 -38.53 -33.98 52.74
CA ARG A 4 -38.60 -33.16 51.52
C ARG A 4 -37.17 -32.81 51.08
N SER A 5 -36.71 -33.41 49.99
CA SER A 5 -35.42 -33.08 49.39
C SER A 5 -35.51 -31.76 48.63
N VAL A 6 -34.80 -30.73 49.10
CA VAL A 6 -34.62 -29.45 48.41
C VAL A 6 -33.47 -29.60 47.43
N PHE A 7 -33.76 -29.54 46.12
CA PHE A 7 -32.74 -29.50 45.08
C PHE A 7 -32.20 -28.07 44.95
N PHE A 8 -30.94 -27.86 45.36
CA PHE A 8 -30.24 -26.61 45.17
C PHE A 8 -29.60 -26.61 43.77
N CYS A 9 -30.21 -25.90 42.82
CA CYS A 9 -29.70 -25.78 41.45
C CYS A 9 -28.56 -24.76 41.44
N LEU A 10 -27.31 -25.23 41.39
CA LEU A 10 -26.13 -24.38 41.30
C LEU A 10 -26.01 -23.85 39.87
N LEU A 11 -26.42 -22.59 39.64
CA LEU A 11 -26.16 -21.88 38.37
C LEU A 11 -24.66 -21.59 38.27
N ILE A 12 -23.94 -22.43 37.52
CA ILE A 12 -22.53 -22.20 37.18
C ILE A 12 -22.48 -21.06 36.15
N PHE A 13 -22.10 -19.87 36.60
CA PHE A 13 -21.85 -18.73 35.73
C PHE A 13 -20.49 -18.93 35.05
N THR A 14 -20.45 -19.66 33.93
CA THR A 14 -19.26 -19.75 33.10
C THR A 14 -19.02 -18.38 32.45
N PRO A 15 -17.91 -17.67 32.75
CA PRO A 15 -17.58 -16.46 32.05
C PRO A 15 -17.34 -16.83 30.59
N GLY A 16 -18.25 -16.40 29.71
CA GLY A 16 -18.09 -16.55 28.28
C GLY A 16 -16.88 -15.75 27.84
N PHE A 17 -15.75 -16.41 27.63
CA PHE A 17 -14.63 -15.83 26.90
C PHE A 17 -15.11 -15.58 25.48
N LEU A 18 -15.54 -14.33 25.21
CA LEU A 18 -15.74 -13.84 23.86
C LEU A 18 -14.36 -13.80 23.21
N PHE A 19 -14.01 -14.88 22.50
CA PHE A 19 -12.92 -14.85 21.54
C PHE A 19 -13.34 -13.88 20.43
N ALA A 20 -12.78 -12.67 20.45
CA ALA A 20 -12.83 -11.80 19.31
C ALA A 20 -12.21 -12.56 18.13
N ALA A 21 -13.02 -12.92 17.14
CA ALA A 21 -12.52 -13.54 15.92
C ALA A 21 -11.44 -12.61 15.36
N GLN A 22 -10.19 -13.10 15.32
CA GLN A 22 -9.08 -12.37 14.76
C GLN A 22 -9.42 -12.10 13.30
N GLN A 23 -9.76 -10.84 13.00
CA GLN A 23 -10.08 -10.45 11.64
C GLN A 23 -8.86 -10.77 10.78
N PRO A 24 -9.02 -11.54 9.69
CA PRO A 24 -7.90 -11.88 8.84
C PRO A 24 -7.27 -10.58 8.32
N GLN A 25 -5.96 -10.48 8.42
CA GLN A 25 -5.23 -9.34 7.88
C GLN A 25 -5.42 -9.33 6.34
N PRO A 26 -5.82 -8.21 5.73
CA PRO A 26 -6.03 -8.17 4.29
C PRO A 26 -4.69 -8.24 3.55
N ASN A 27 -4.68 -8.82 2.35
CA ASN A 27 -3.55 -8.65 1.44
C ASN A 27 -3.59 -7.24 0.85
N ILE A 28 -2.45 -6.55 0.82
CA ILE A 28 -2.32 -5.20 0.28
C ILE A 28 -1.57 -5.29 -1.05
N VAL A 29 -2.24 -4.93 -2.14
CA VAL A 29 -1.64 -4.88 -3.48
C VAL A 29 -1.69 -3.43 -3.98
N VAL A 30 -0.52 -2.86 -4.25
CA VAL A 30 -0.38 -1.51 -4.82
C VAL A 30 0.04 -1.65 -6.28
N ILE A 31 -0.83 -1.23 -7.19
CA ILE A 31 -0.55 -1.18 -8.63
C ILE A 31 -0.24 0.28 -8.99
N LEU A 32 1.01 0.55 -9.37
CA LEU A 32 1.44 1.87 -9.83
C LEU A 32 1.75 1.80 -11.32
N ALA A 33 0.81 2.31 -12.15
CA ALA A 33 1.03 2.47 -13.57
C ALA A 33 2.04 3.59 -13.86
N ASP A 34 2.76 3.48 -14.97
CA ASP A 34 3.80 4.42 -15.40
C ASP A 34 3.27 5.22 -16.60
N ASP A 35 3.33 6.55 -16.52
CA ASP A 35 2.83 7.49 -17.54
C ASP A 35 1.37 7.24 -17.98
N PHE A 36 0.52 6.82 -17.04
CA PHE A 36 -0.89 6.54 -17.25
C PHE A 36 -1.75 7.79 -17.03
N GLY A 37 -2.47 8.21 -18.06
CA GLY A 37 -3.31 9.40 -18.03
C GLY A 37 -4.66 9.14 -17.34
N VAL A 38 -5.21 10.18 -16.72
CA VAL A 38 -6.55 10.10 -16.10
C VAL A 38 -7.63 9.68 -17.12
N GLY A 39 -7.47 10.12 -18.38
CA GLY A 39 -8.38 9.82 -19.49
C GLY A 39 -8.38 8.37 -19.97
N ASP A 40 -7.44 7.53 -19.52
CA ASP A 40 -7.20 6.22 -20.14
C ASP A 40 -8.14 5.11 -19.66
N ILE A 41 -8.93 5.34 -18.61
CA ILE A 41 -9.91 4.36 -18.09
C ILE A 41 -11.28 4.59 -18.75
N GLN A 42 -11.80 3.57 -19.41
CA GLN A 42 -13.05 3.67 -20.18
C GLN A 42 -14.27 3.92 -19.29
N ALA A 43 -14.33 3.30 -18.10
CA ALA A 43 -15.40 3.53 -17.14
C ALA A 43 -15.54 4.99 -16.68
N HIS A 44 -14.47 5.79 -16.75
CA HIS A 44 -14.52 7.23 -16.46
C HIS A 44 -14.79 8.09 -17.71
N TYR A 45 -14.45 7.57 -18.88
CA TYR A 45 -14.53 8.29 -20.16
C TYR A 45 -15.16 7.37 -21.21
N PRO A 46 -16.51 7.33 -21.34
CA PRO A 46 -17.21 6.40 -22.23
C PRO A 46 -16.80 6.50 -23.71
N ASP A 47 -16.42 7.70 -24.15
CA ASP A 47 -15.96 7.97 -25.52
C ASP A 47 -14.50 7.56 -25.78
N ASN A 48 -13.80 7.04 -24.75
CA ASN A 48 -12.43 6.57 -24.89
C ASN A 48 -12.35 5.37 -25.86
N LYS A 49 -11.34 5.38 -26.72
CA LYS A 49 -11.05 4.35 -27.72
C LYS A 49 -10.33 3.13 -27.12
N ILE A 50 -9.72 3.26 -25.95
CA ILE A 50 -8.97 2.20 -25.28
C ILE A 50 -9.93 1.41 -24.38
N ARG A 51 -10.07 0.11 -24.66
CA ARG A 51 -10.87 -0.79 -23.81
C ARG A 51 -10.04 -1.24 -22.61
N THR A 52 -10.57 -1.06 -21.40
CA THR A 52 -9.89 -1.39 -20.15
C THR A 52 -10.74 -2.29 -19.24
N PRO A 53 -11.24 -3.45 -19.73
CA PRO A 53 -12.29 -4.22 -19.06
C PRO A 53 -11.99 -4.63 -17.62
N CYS A 54 -10.72 -4.95 -17.30
CA CYS A 54 -10.32 -5.28 -15.92
C CYS A 54 -10.31 -4.04 -15.01
N LEU A 55 -9.92 -2.87 -15.51
CA LEU A 55 -9.98 -1.62 -14.73
C LEU A 55 -11.42 -1.14 -14.59
N ASP A 56 -12.23 -1.29 -15.64
CA ASP A 56 -13.66 -0.97 -15.61
C ASP A 56 -14.39 -1.80 -14.55
N GLN A 57 -14.04 -3.09 -14.43
CA GLN A 57 -14.55 -3.95 -13.36
C GLN A 57 -14.10 -3.49 -11.97
N LEU A 58 -12.82 -3.13 -11.80
CA LEU A 58 -12.32 -2.58 -10.52
C LEU A 58 -13.03 -1.28 -10.12
N VAL A 59 -13.33 -0.40 -11.08
CA VAL A 59 -14.10 0.83 -10.83
C VAL A 59 -15.53 0.50 -10.38
N LYS A 60 -16.17 -0.51 -10.99
CA LYS A 60 -17.53 -0.92 -10.67
C LYS A 60 -17.65 -1.61 -9.30
N GLU A 61 -16.66 -2.41 -8.93
CA GLU A 61 -16.66 -3.21 -7.70
C GLU A 61 -16.04 -2.49 -6.49
N GLY A 62 -15.33 -1.39 -6.75
CA GLY A 62 -14.57 -0.66 -5.75
C GLY A 62 -14.97 0.80 -5.60
N MET A 63 -14.00 1.59 -5.18
CA MET A 63 -14.11 3.04 -5.06
C MET A 63 -13.15 3.68 -6.05
N SER A 64 -13.63 4.70 -6.76
CA SER A 64 -12.81 5.53 -7.64
C SER A 64 -12.81 6.99 -7.18
N PHE A 65 -11.71 7.68 -7.46
CA PHE A 65 -11.49 9.08 -7.12
C PHE A 65 -11.39 9.90 -8.40
N THR A 66 -12.20 10.96 -8.51
CA THR A 66 -12.15 11.91 -9.63
C THR A 66 -11.15 13.05 -9.39
N ASP A 67 -10.63 13.16 -8.18
CA ASP A 67 -9.68 14.19 -7.75
C ASP A 67 -8.58 13.56 -6.87
N ALA A 68 -7.62 12.91 -7.53
CA ALA A 68 -6.48 12.27 -6.89
C ALA A 68 -5.19 12.73 -7.59
N HIS A 69 -4.18 13.10 -6.79
CA HIS A 69 -2.94 13.69 -7.28
C HIS A 69 -1.72 12.87 -6.88
N SER A 70 -0.76 12.77 -7.80
CA SER A 70 0.59 12.32 -7.48
C SER A 70 1.37 13.44 -6.76
N GLY A 71 2.38 13.07 -5.98
CA GLY A 71 3.26 14.05 -5.33
C GLY A 71 4.16 14.85 -6.29
N SER A 72 4.22 14.44 -7.56
CA SER A 72 4.97 15.10 -8.62
C SER A 72 4.50 14.60 -10.01
N ALA A 73 4.82 15.34 -11.07
CA ALA A 73 4.55 14.96 -12.45
C ALA A 73 5.57 13.98 -13.05
N VAL A 74 6.60 13.55 -12.29
CA VAL A 74 7.64 12.63 -12.78
C VAL A 74 7.87 11.44 -11.84
N CYS A 75 8.52 10.39 -12.36
CA CYS A 75 8.56 9.05 -11.79
C CYS A 75 9.18 8.96 -10.38
N SER A 76 10.47 9.31 -10.23
CA SER A 76 11.21 9.17 -8.97
C SER A 76 10.56 9.89 -7.78
N PRO A 77 10.19 11.18 -7.86
CA PRO A 77 9.54 11.87 -6.75
C PRO A 77 8.17 11.29 -6.39
N THR A 78 7.37 10.82 -7.36
CA THR A 78 6.09 10.14 -7.09
C THR A 78 6.30 8.83 -6.35
N ARG A 79 7.25 8.00 -6.80
CA ARG A 79 7.59 6.72 -6.15
C ARG A 79 8.15 6.93 -4.73
N TYR A 80 8.96 7.97 -4.55
CA TYR A 80 9.48 8.36 -3.23
C TYR A 80 8.33 8.74 -2.29
N GLY A 81 7.41 9.58 -2.74
CA GLY A 81 6.23 9.99 -1.97
C GLY A 81 5.36 8.80 -1.57
N LEU A 82 5.07 7.91 -2.52
CA LEU A 82 4.28 6.70 -2.28
C LEU A 82 4.89 5.80 -1.20
N LEU A 83 6.21 5.55 -1.27
CA LEU A 83 6.87 4.62 -0.35
C LEU A 83 7.15 5.23 1.02
N THR A 84 7.39 6.54 1.10
CA THR A 84 7.86 7.17 2.35
C THR A 84 6.80 8.02 3.05
N GLY A 85 5.70 8.36 2.37
CA GLY A 85 4.72 9.33 2.85
C GLY A 85 5.27 10.75 2.99
N ARG A 86 6.38 11.07 2.31
CA ARG A 86 7.05 12.38 2.39
C ARG A 86 7.18 13.03 1.03
N TYR A 87 7.07 14.34 1.02
CA TYR A 87 7.38 15.13 -0.16
C TYR A 87 8.84 14.97 -0.59
N SER A 88 9.06 14.77 -1.89
CA SER A 88 10.35 14.47 -2.51
C SER A 88 11.36 15.62 -2.46
N TRP A 89 10.91 16.87 -2.36
CA TRP A 89 11.78 18.04 -2.17
C TRP A 89 12.52 18.03 -0.82
N ARG A 90 12.31 17.03 0.04
CA ARG A 90 13.12 16.79 1.23
C ARG A 90 14.28 15.81 1.00
N THR A 91 14.53 15.41 -0.24
CA THR A 91 15.62 14.52 -0.63
C THR A 91 16.77 15.31 -1.26
N ARG A 92 17.84 14.63 -1.70
CA ARG A 92 18.90 15.26 -2.50
C ARG A 92 18.45 15.61 -3.93
N LEU A 93 17.46 14.90 -4.48
CA LEU A 93 16.99 15.07 -5.84
C LEU A 93 15.89 16.13 -5.88
N GLN A 94 16.26 17.36 -6.22
CA GLN A 94 15.34 18.52 -6.26
C GLN A 94 14.74 18.76 -7.64
N GLU A 95 15.36 18.21 -8.68
CA GLU A 95 14.93 18.32 -10.07
C GLU A 95 15.09 16.98 -10.79
N TRP A 96 14.36 16.83 -11.90
CA TRP A 96 14.39 15.65 -12.75
C TRP A 96 14.05 14.33 -12.03
N VAL A 97 14.53 13.23 -12.59
CA VAL A 97 14.39 11.87 -12.06
C VAL A 97 15.78 11.32 -11.82
N ILE A 98 15.87 10.29 -10.98
CA ILE A 98 17.16 9.64 -10.73
C ILE A 98 17.71 9.07 -12.05
N ALA A 99 18.97 9.37 -12.34
CA ALA A 99 19.62 8.86 -13.53
C ALA A 99 19.97 7.37 -13.39
N ALA A 100 20.38 6.77 -14.50
CA ALA A 100 20.94 5.42 -14.47
C ALA A 100 22.18 5.40 -13.56
N TYR A 101 22.32 4.32 -12.79
CA TYR A 101 23.47 4.06 -11.91
C TYR A 101 23.68 5.03 -10.74
N GLU A 102 22.69 5.86 -10.43
CA GLU A 102 22.74 6.72 -9.24
C GLU A 102 22.44 5.96 -7.94
N PRO A 103 23.00 6.46 -6.80
CA PRO A 103 22.82 5.82 -5.49
C PRO A 103 21.38 5.94 -4.99
N PRO A 104 20.96 5.08 -4.05
CA PRO A 104 19.60 5.11 -3.49
C PRO A 104 19.16 6.51 -3.06
N LEU A 105 17.94 6.89 -3.44
CA LEU A 105 17.35 8.18 -3.08
C LEU A 105 16.74 8.15 -1.67
N ILE A 106 16.27 6.98 -1.24
CA ILE A 106 15.74 6.77 0.11
C ILE A 106 16.92 6.49 1.04
N PHE A 107 17.09 7.35 2.06
CA PHE A 107 18.08 7.14 3.11
C PHE A 107 17.80 5.88 3.93
N ASP A 108 18.85 5.21 4.42
CA ASP A 108 18.75 3.95 5.16
C ASP A 108 17.89 4.05 6.44
N ASP A 109 17.84 5.23 7.06
CA ASP A 109 17.06 5.51 8.26
C ASP A 109 15.60 5.90 7.97
N ARG A 110 15.19 5.98 6.70
CA ARG A 110 13.84 6.39 6.30
C ARG A 110 12.89 5.19 6.31
N PRO A 111 11.86 5.18 7.18
CA PRO A 111 10.83 4.16 7.12
C PRO A 111 10.08 4.24 5.79
N THR A 112 9.79 3.08 5.22
CA THR A 112 8.96 2.92 4.03
C THR A 112 7.69 2.14 4.36
N LEU A 113 6.66 2.24 3.53
CA LEU A 113 5.43 1.45 3.64
C LEU A 113 5.71 -0.05 3.89
N PRO A 114 6.56 -0.75 3.12
CA PRO A 114 6.88 -2.15 3.42
C PRO A 114 7.64 -2.32 4.75
N ALA A 115 8.54 -1.40 5.12
CA ALA A 115 9.21 -1.45 6.42
C ALA A 115 8.25 -1.30 7.61
N LEU A 116 7.14 -0.56 7.44
CA LEU A 116 6.09 -0.43 8.44
C LEU A 116 5.18 -1.68 8.49
N LEU A 117 4.95 -2.34 7.36
CA LEU A 117 4.09 -3.52 7.28
C LEU A 117 4.78 -4.80 7.78
N LYS A 118 6.09 -4.95 7.53
CA LYS A 118 6.83 -6.18 7.83
C LYS A 118 6.78 -6.60 9.32
N PRO A 119 6.96 -5.71 10.32
CA PRO A 119 6.81 -6.05 11.74
C PRO A 119 5.39 -6.48 12.14
N ARG A 120 4.38 -6.22 11.30
CA ARG A 120 2.97 -6.59 11.53
C ARG A 120 2.58 -7.95 10.93
N GLY A 121 3.57 -8.70 10.41
CA GLY A 121 3.36 -10.04 9.85
C GLY A 121 3.23 -10.09 8.32
N TYR A 122 3.34 -8.94 7.63
CA TYR A 122 3.23 -8.90 6.18
C TYR A 122 4.52 -9.37 5.49
N GLN A 123 4.34 -10.21 4.47
CA GLN A 123 5.38 -10.46 3.47
C GLN A 123 5.33 -9.36 2.41
N THR A 124 6.49 -8.78 2.09
CA THR A 124 6.57 -7.61 1.20
C THR A 124 7.42 -7.94 -0.02
N ALA A 125 6.92 -7.61 -1.21
CA ALA A 125 7.64 -7.72 -2.46
C ALA A 125 7.42 -6.47 -3.32
N CYS A 126 8.39 -6.18 -4.20
CA CYS A 126 8.28 -5.15 -5.24
C CYS A 126 8.61 -5.81 -6.58
N ILE A 127 7.73 -5.63 -7.57
CA ILE A 127 7.86 -6.26 -8.89
C ILE A 127 7.70 -5.14 -9.93
N GLY A 128 8.67 -5.03 -10.85
CA GLY A 128 8.67 -4.03 -11.92
C GLY A 128 9.59 -2.84 -11.63
N LYS A 129 9.15 -1.64 -12.01
CA LYS A 129 9.98 -0.43 -12.02
C LYS A 129 10.24 0.12 -10.61
N TRP A 130 11.51 0.23 -10.23
CA TRP A 130 11.94 0.83 -8.96
C TRP A 130 12.17 2.35 -9.07
N HIS A 131 13.11 2.78 -9.92
CA HIS A 131 13.42 4.18 -10.24
C HIS A 131 13.69 5.11 -9.03
N LEU A 132 14.31 4.56 -7.98
CA LEU A 132 14.75 5.27 -6.77
C LEU A 132 16.24 5.02 -6.44
N GLY A 133 17.04 4.66 -7.45
CA GLY A 133 18.46 4.38 -7.31
C GLY A 133 18.75 2.99 -6.74
N TRP A 134 20.01 2.58 -6.78
CA TRP A 134 20.45 1.29 -6.25
C TRP A 134 21.94 1.32 -5.87
N ASN A 135 22.37 0.33 -5.08
CA ASN A 135 23.78 0.11 -4.80
C ASN A 135 24.43 -0.70 -5.94
N TRP A 136 24.71 -0.02 -7.05
CA TRP A 136 25.43 -0.55 -8.20
C TRP A 136 26.93 -0.78 -7.93
N PRO A 137 27.58 -1.76 -8.58
CA PRO A 137 29.04 -1.85 -8.57
C PRO A 137 29.69 -0.66 -9.29
N GLY A 138 30.77 -0.12 -8.72
CA GLY A 138 31.57 0.96 -9.32
C GLY A 138 31.37 2.34 -8.69
N PRO A 139 32.12 3.37 -9.13
CA PRO A 139 31.94 4.73 -8.66
C PRO A 139 30.54 5.24 -8.97
N GLN A 140 29.84 5.71 -7.95
CA GLN A 140 28.53 6.35 -8.08
C GLN A 140 28.63 7.77 -7.56
N THR A 141 28.15 8.73 -8.34
CA THR A 141 28.02 10.11 -7.93
C THR A 141 26.55 10.49 -8.02
N SER A 142 26.00 11.06 -6.95
CA SER A 142 24.74 11.80 -7.07
C SER A 142 24.97 13.01 -7.95
N GLN A 143 24.08 13.25 -8.91
CA GLN A 143 23.95 14.59 -9.51
C GLN A 143 23.47 15.58 -8.46
#